data_AF-A0A3D1IHT7-F1
#
_entry.id   AF-A0A3D1IHT7-F1
#
_cell.length_a   1.000
_cell.length_b   1.000
_cell.length_c   1.000
_cell.angle_alpha   90.00
_cell.angle_beta   90.00
_cell.angle_gamma   90.00
#
_symmetry.space_group_name_H-M   'P 1'
#
loop_
_entity.id
_entity.type
_entity.pdbx_description
1 polymer ?
#
loop_
_entity_poly.entity_id
_entity_poly.type
_entity_poly.pdbx_seq_one_letter_code
_entity_poly.pdbx_strand_id
1 'polypeptide(L)' 'DPPNDMFGKVMSVSDDLMWSYYELLTDLSVVEIESMRTQVGAGELHPKRAKL' A
#
# COMPACT_ATOMS: atom_id res chain seq x y z
N ASP A 1 14.76 -4.51 -13.34
CA ASP A 1 13.82 -5.44 -13.97
C ASP A 1 12.90 -4.70 -14.93
N PRO A 2 12.26 -5.40 -15.88
CA PRO A 2 11.18 -4.84 -16.67
C PRO A 2 10.10 -4.18 -15.77
N PRO A 3 9.42 -3.12 -16.23
CA PRO A 3 8.42 -2.41 -15.43
C PRO A 3 7.34 -3.33 -14.84
N ASN A 4 6.90 -4.34 -15.58
CA ASN A 4 5.91 -5.31 -15.11
C ASN A 4 6.42 -6.17 -13.96
N ASP A 5 7.69 -6.55 -13.98
CA ASP A 5 8.31 -7.34 -12.92
C ASP A 5 8.48 -6.49 -11.66
N MET A 6 8.83 -5.21 -11.80
CA MET A 6 8.88 -4.27 -10.67
C MET A 6 7.50 -4.09 -10.03
N PHE A 7 6.46 -3.91 -10.84
CA PHE A 7 5.08 -3.80 -10.37
C PHE A 7 4.62 -5.08 -9.66
N GLY A 8 4.89 -6.26 -10.24
CA GLY A 8 4.55 -7.55 -9.64
C GLY A 8 5.22 -7.78 -8.29
N LYS A 9 6.47 -7.33 -8.12
CA LYS A 9 7.19 -7.37 -6.85
C LYS A 9 6.54 -6.48 -5.79
N VAL A 10 6.18 -5.25 -6.14
CA VAL A 10 5.46 -4.33 -5.23
C VAL A 10 4.10 -4.90 -4.82
N MET A 11 3.37 -5.53 -5.74
CA MET A 11 2.08 -6.14 -5.43
C MET A 11 2.17 -7.37 -4.51
N SER A 12 3.34 -8.01 -4.46
CA SER A 12 3.58 -9.23 -3.69
C SER A 12 4.08 -8.98 -2.26
N VAL A 13 4.32 -7.73 -1.87
CA VAL A 13 4.70 -7.39 -0.49
C VAL A 13 3.54 -7.67 0.48
N SER A 14 3.84 -8.00 1.74
CA SER A 14 2.81 -8.16 2.76
C SER A 14 2.07 -6.83 3.01
N ASP A 15 0.84 -6.92 3.50
CA ASP A 15 0.03 -5.73 3.77
C ASP A 15 0.62 -4.89 4.92
N ASP A 16 1.34 -5.51 5.86
CA ASP A 16 2.07 -4.79 6.90
C ASP A 16 3.24 -3.99 6.32
N LEU A 17 4.03 -4.59 5.43
CA LEU A 17 5.19 -3.93 4.80
C LEU A 17 4.76 -2.83 3.82
N MET A 18 3.59 -2.99 3.20
CA MET A 18 2.99 -1.98 2.33
C MET A 18 2.88 -0.62 3.04
N TRP A 19 2.47 -0.58 4.30
CA TRP A 19 2.32 0.69 5.04
C TRP A 19 3.63 1.44 5.20
N SER A 20 4.73 0.73 5.49
CA SER A 20 6.05 1.34 5.56
C SER A 20 6.49 1.89 4.20
N TYR A 21 6.08 1.28 3.09
CA TYR A 21 6.37 1.81 1.76
C TYR A 21 5.55 3.06 1.47
N TYR A 22 4.29 3.09 1.91
CA TYR A 22 3.45 4.29 1.83
C TYR A 22 4.08 5.47 2.58
N GLU A 23 4.56 5.26 3.80
CA GLU A 23 5.19 6.32 4.60
C GLU A 23 6.52 6.82 4.03
N LEU A 24 7.32 5.93 3.43
CA LEU A 24 8.70 6.25 3.03
C LEU A 24 8.86 6.63 1.56
N LEU A 25 7.95 6.18 0.70
CA LEU A 25 8.09 6.26 -0.77
C LEU A 25 6.97 7.05 -1.44
N THR A 26 5.99 7.56 -0.69
CA THR A 26 4.91 8.39 -1.24
C THR A 26 4.86 9.74 -0.53
N ASP A 27 4.34 10.75 -1.23
CA ASP A 27 4.13 12.09 -0.68
C ASP A 27 2.79 12.20 0.09
N LEU A 28 2.15 11.07 0.43
CA LEU A 28 0.91 11.05 1.18
C LEU A 28 1.14 11.50 2.61
N SER A 29 0.18 12.24 3.15
CA SER A 29 0.24 12.64 4.55
C SER A 29 0.01 11.43 5.47
N VAL A 30 0.58 11.48 6.67
CA VAL A 30 0.37 10.46 7.71
C VAL A 30 -1.13 10.25 7.99
N VAL A 31 -1.93 11.31 7.92
CA VAL A 31 -3.38 11.25 8.16
C VAL A 31 -4.09 10.43 7.07
N GLU A 32 -3.70 10.58 5.81
CA GLU A 32 -4.26 9.81 4.70
C GLU A 32 -3.87 8.33 4.81
N ILE A 33 -2.61 8.05 5.14
CA ILE A 33 -2.11 6.68 5.32
C ILE A 33 -2.86 5.97 6.47
N GLU A 34 -3.05 6.65 7.61
CA GLU A 34 -3.81 6.11 8.74
C GLU A 34 -5.30 5.88 8.40
N SER A 35 -5.89 6.78 7.61
CA SER A 35 -7.26 6.58 7.11
C SER A 35 -7.35 5.34 6.23
N MET A 36 -6.42 5.16 5.30
CA MET A 36 -6.36 3.97 4.44
C MET A 36 -6.15 2.70 5.27
N ARG A 37 -5.25 2.75 6.26
CA ARG A 37 -4.98 1.64 7.19
C ARG A 37 -6.21 1.22 7.97
N THR A 38 -6.99 2.20 8.44
CA THR A 38 -8.26 1.97 9.14
C THR A 38 -9.30 1.33 8.23
N GLN A 39 -9.47 1.85 7.00
CA GLN A 39 -10.41 1.30 6.02
C GLN A 39 -10.05 -0.14 5.61
N VAL A 40 -8.75 -0.44 5.51
CA VAL A 40 -8.27 -1.80 5.25
C VAL A 40 -8.55 -2.73 6.43
N GLY A 41 -8.27 -2.28 7.67
CA GLY A 41 -8.57 -3.04 8.88
C GLY A 41 -10.07 -3.29 9.10
N ALA A 42 -10.93 -2.37 8.64
CA ALA A 42 -12.39 -2.50 8.67
C ALA A 42 -12.95 -3.37 7.53
N GLY A 43 -12.12 -3.74 6.54
CA GLY A 43 -12.54 -4.50 5.35
C GLY A 43 -13.27 -3.68 4.29
N GLU A 44 -13.34 -2.35 4.45
CA GLU A 44 -13.97 -1.43 3.50
C GLU A 44 -13.10 -1.21 2.25
N LEU A 45 -11.77 -1.26 2.43
CA LEU A 45 -10.79 -1.18 1.36
C LEU A 45 -9.96 -2.46 1.29
N HIS A 46 -9.96 -3.15 0.14
CA HIS A 46 -9.12 -4.32 -0.03
C HIS A 46 -7.63 -3.89 -0.20
N PRO A 47 -6.65 -4.51 0.48
CA PRO A 47 -5.23 -4.13 0.39
C PRO A 47 -4.69 -4.09 -1.04
N LYS A 48 -5.09 -5.06 -1.88
CA LYS A 48 -4.77 -5.05 -3.32
C LYS A 48 -5.26 -3.80 -4.07
N ARG A 49 -6.41 -3.24 -3.70
CA ARG A 49 -6.91 -1.98 -4.26
C ARG A 49 -6.14 -0.78 -3.71
N ALA A 50 -5.65 -0.86 -2.47
CA ALA A 50 -4.74 0.14 -1.94
C ALA A 50 -3.38 0.12 -2.66
N LYS A 51 -2.91 -1.00 -3.20
CA LYS A 51 -1.63 -1.06 -3.95
C LYS A 51 -1.73 -0.64 -5.43
N LEU A 52 -2.92 -0.34 -5.94
CA LEU A 52 -3.20 0.01 -7.35
C LEU A 52 -3.34 1.51 -7.53
#